data_AF-T0PDV3-F1
#
_entry.id   AF-T0PDV3-F1
#
_cell.length_a   1.000
_cell.length_b   1.000
_cell.length_c   1.000
_cell.angle_alpha   90.00
_cell.angle_beta   90.00
_cell.angle_gamma   90.00
#
_symmetry.space_group_name_H-M   'P 1'
#
loop_
_entity.id
_entity.type
_entity.pdbx_description
1 polymer ?
#
loop_
_entity_poly.entity_id
_entity_poly.type
_entity_poly.pdbx_seq_one_letter_code
_entity_poly.pdbx_strand_id
1 'polypeptide(L)'
;MKNTWFKRKKYIISGLFILMMILALATNPTKESYMRFWENEFGEEMSLVGEDKGFVRYLEVDGDEKIPIRVEKINFYVFSTYTPIIYNERGVTHLGIFGKFIRISKGQFDYPKWLELFN
;
A
#
# COMPACT_ATOMS: atom_id res chain seq x y z
N MET A 1 49.54 3.86 -8.42
CA MET A 1 48.81 3.48 -7.18
C MET A 1 47.43 2.97 -7.55
N LYS A 2 47.11 1.70 -7.27
CA LYS A 2 45.83 1.08 -7.66
C LYS A 2 44.69 1.71 -6.87
N ASN A 3 43.61 2.03 -7.59
CA ASN A 3 42.46 2.80 -7.13
C ASN A 3 41.55 2.01 -6.17
N THR A 4 42.09 1.55 -5.04
CA THR A 4 41.40 0.74 -4.00
C THR A 4 40.30 1.53 -3.30
N TRP A 5 40.40 2.86 -3.30
CA TRP A 5 39.41 3.76 -2.71
C TRP A 5 38.05 3.71 -3.45
N PHE A 6 38.06 3.74 -4.79
CA PHE A 6 36.82 3.59 -5.58
C PHE A 6 36.20 2.20 -5.43
N LYS A 7 37.01 1.14 -5.30
CA LYS A 7 36.49 -0.22 -5.07
C LYS A 7 35.78 -0.32 -3.72
N ARG A 8 36.38 0.17 -2.64
CA ARG A 8 35.77 0.21 -1.29
C ARG A 8 34.45 0.99 -1.27
N LYS A 9 34.40 2.16 -1.91
CA LYS A 9 33.15 2.95 -2.02
C LYS A 9 32.03 2.22 -2.76
N LYS A 10 32.34 1.50 -3.83
CA LYS A 10 31.34 0.69 -4.57
C LYS A 10 30.73 -0.40 -3.69
N TYR A 11 31.53 -1.10 -2.89
CA TYR A 11 31.01 -2.10 -1.96
C TYR A 11 30.16 -1.49 -0.84
N ILE A 12 30.53 -0.31 -0.34
CA ILE A 12 29.73 0.40 0.67
C ILE A 12 28.36 0.79 0.10
N ILE A 13 28.33 1.37 -1.10
CA ILE A 13 27.07 1.75 -1.77
C ILE A 13 26.22 0.52 -2.05
N SER A 14 26.82 -0.55 -2.57
CA SER A 14 26.12 -1.81 -2.82
C SER A 14 25.57 -2.42 -1.53
N GLY A 15 26.34 -2.40 -0.44
CA GLY A 15 25.91 -2.90 0.86
C GLY A 15 24.74 -2.08 1.44
N LEU A 16 24.80 -0.75 1.34
CA LEU A 16 23.71 0.13 1.75
C LEU A 16 22.43 -0.11 0.94
N PHE A 17 22.55 -0.32 -0.36
CA PHE A 17 21.40 -0.63 -1.21
C PHE A 17 20.74 -1.96 -0.83
N ILE A 18 21.55 -3.01 -0.63
CA ILE A 18 21.04 -4.32 -0.19
C ILE A 18 20.36 -4.20 1.17
N LEU A 19 20.97 -3.49 2.11
CA LEU A 19 20.37 -3.22 3.42
C LEU A 19 19.03 -2.49 3.29
N MET A 20 18.95 -1.46 2.45
CA MET A 20 17.70 -0.74 2.18
C MET A 20 16.61 -1.65 1.62
N MET A 21 16.97 -2.58 0.72
CA MET A 21 16.01 -3.56 0.19
C MET A 21 15.53 -4.54 1.24
N ILE A 22 16.43 -5.04 2.10
CA ILE A 22 16.04 -5.91 3.24
C ILE A 22 15.10 -5.16 4.18
N LEU A 23 15.40 -3.90 4.48
CA LEU A 23 14.53 -3.07 5.32
C LEU A 23 13.17 -2.85 4.66
N ALA A 24 13.12 -2.53 3.37
CA ALA A 24 11.87 -2.35 2.64
C ALA A 24 11.01 -3.61 2.64
N LEU A 25 11.62 -4.79 2.48
CA LEU A 25 10.94 -6.08 2.58
C LEU A 25 10.41 -6.34 3.99
N ALA A 26 11.27 -6.17 5.00
CA ALA A 26 10.95 -6.43 6.40
C ALA A 26 9.87 -5.48 6.96
N THR A 27 9.75 -4.30 6.37
CA THR A 27 8.81 -3.26 6.80
C THR A 27 7.73 -2.96 5.75
N ASN A 28 7.57 -3.82 4.74
CA ASN A 28 6.48 -3.67 3.77
C ASN A 28 5.16 -3.81 4.53
N PRO A 29 4.33 -2.74 4.59
CA PRO A 29 3.15 -2.75 5.44
C PRO A 29 2.18 -3.85 5.02
N THR A 30 1.45 -4.39 5.98
CA THR A 30 0.44 -5.43 5.72
C THR A 30 -0.91 -4.79 5.41
N LYS A 31 -1.87 -5.62 4.99
CA LYS A 31 -3.26 -5.20 4.86
C LYS A 31 -3.81 -4.67 6.18
N GLU A 32 -3.57 -5.36 7.29
CA GLU A 32 -4.00 -4.91 8.64
C GLU A 32 -3.38 -3.56 9.02
N SER A 33 -2.11 -3.32 8.67
CA SER A 33 -1.48 -2.01 8.89
C SER A 33 -2.20 -0.90 8.12
N TYR A 34 -2.71 -1.20 6.92
CA TYR A 34 -3.49 -0.25 6.13
C TYR A 34 -4.84 0.06 6.77
N MET A 35 -5.48 -0.92 7.42
CA MET A 35 -6.73 -0.72 8.16
C MET A 35 -6.54 0.26 9.31
N ARG A 36 -5.50 0.04 10.13
CA ARG A 36 -5.16 0.95 11.23
C ARG A 36 -4.80 2.34 10.72
N PHE A 37 -4.09 2.42 9.59
CA PHE A 37 -3.81 3.71 8.95
C PHE A 37 -5.10 4.42 8.55
N TRP A 38 -6.03 3.71 7.89
CA TRP A 38 -7.32 4.27 7.49
C TRP A 38 -8.14 4.74 8.69
N GLU A 39 -8.24 3.91 9.72
CA GLU A 39 -8.91 4.23 11.00
C GLU A 39 -8.36 5.50 11.61
N ASN A 40 -7.03 5.65 11.64
CA ASN A 40 -6.38 6.84 12.19
C ASN A 40 -6.55 8.08 11.31
N GLU A 41 -6.52 7.92 9.99
CA GLU A 41 -6.59 9.04 9.03
C GLU A 41 -8.02 9.56 8.86
N PHE A 42 -9.00 8.66 8.82
CA PHE A 42 -10.39 8.99 8.49
C PHE A 42 -11.36 8.82 9.68
N GLY A 43 -10.92 8.21 10.79
CA GLY A 43 -11.77 7.98 11.97
C GLY A 43 -12.76 6.81 11.81
N GLU A 44 -12.52 5.90 10.85
CA GLU A 44 -13.49 4.90 10.43
C GLU A 44 -12.96 3.47 10.55
N GLU A 45 -13.62 2.63 11.35
CA GLU A 45 -13.26 1.22 11.53
C GLU A 45 -13.64 0.37 10.31
N MET A 46 -12.74 -0.52 9.91
CA MET A 46 -12.88 -1.30 8.69
C MET A 46 -12.66 -2.79 9.04
N SER A 47 -13.66 -3.64 8.80
CA SER A 47 -13.67 -5.04 9.28
C SER A 47 -13.47 -6.06 8.17
N LEU A 48 -13.02 -7.26 8.55
CA LEU A 48 -12.91 -8.41 7.65
C LEU A 48 -14.28 -9.08 7.51
N VAL A 49 -14.79 -9.22 6.28
CA VAL A 49 -16.02 -9.97 6.01
C VAL A 49 -15.80 -10.91 4.82
N GLY A 50 -15.91 -12.22 5.08
CA GLY A 50 -15.84 -13.28 4.07
C GLY A 50 -14.47 -13.94 3.91
N GLU A 51 -14.47 -15.23 3.57
CA GLU A 51 -13.27 -16.08 3.54
C GLU A 51 -12.33 -15.80 2.35
N ASP A 52 -12.78 -15.13 1.29
CA ASP A 52 -12.03 -15.19 0.02
C ASP A 52 -11.52 -13.86 -0.56
N LYS A 53 -12.21 -12.70 -0.52
CA LYS A 53 -11.83 -11.60 -1.48
C LYS A 53 -11.94 -10.14 -1.00
N GLY A 54 -11.56 -9.85 0.24
CA GLY A 54 -11.23 -8.47 0.68
C GLY A 54 -11.88 -8.05 2.00
N PHE A 55 -11.32 -7.02 2.64
CA PHE A 55 -11.97 -6.35 3.78
C PHE A 55 -13.28 -5.75 3.30
N VAL A 56 -14.26 -5.60 4.19
CA VAL A 56 -15.55 -4.99 3.85
C VAL A 56 -15.94 -4.11 5.02
N ARG A 57 -15.78 -2.79 4.86
CA ARG A 57 -16.55 -1.84 5.69
C ARG A 57 -17.92 -1.64 5.06
N TYR A 58 -18.92 -1.31 5.85
CA TYR A 58 -20.16 -0.75 5.35
C TYR A 58 -20.11 0.77 5.55
N LEU A 59 -20.08 1.57 4.48
CA LEU A 59 -20.42 3.00 4.62
C LEU A 59 -21.90 3.06 4.93
N GLU A 60 -22.26 3.71 6.04
CA GLU A 60 -23.63 4.12 6.30
C GLU A 60 -23.89 5.39 5.49
N VAL A 61 -24.71 5.27 4.46
CA VAL A 61 -25.23 6.41 3.70
C VAL A 61 -26.71 6.52 4.04
N ASP A 62 -27.21 7.75 4.21
CA ASP A 62 -28.56 8.10 4.68
C ASP A 62 -29.62 7.00 4.46
N GLY A 63 -30.05 6.33 5.55
CA GLY A 63 -31.15 5.36 5.54
C GLY A 63 -30.75 3.88 5.42
N ASP A 64 -29.93 3.38 6.35
CA ASP A 64 -29.60 1.95 6.57
C ASP A 64 -28.87 1.21 5.43
N GLU A 65 -28.48 1.89 4.34
CA GLU A 65 -27.73 1.25 3.26
C GLU A 65 -26.26 1.08 3.68
N LYS A 66 -25.87 -0.19 3.79
CA LYS A 66 -24.54 -0.64 4.19
C LYS A 66 -23.70 -0.95 2.95
N ILE A 67 -22.73 -0.08 2.64
CA ILE A 67 -21.99 -0.18 1.37
C ILE A 67 -20.64 -0.87 1.55
N PRO A 68 -20.41 -2.04 0.94
CA PRO A 68 -19.16 -2.77 1.11
C PRO A 68 -17.95 -2.01 0.51
N ILE A 69 -16.96 -1.69 1.34
CA ILE A 69 -15.65 -1.16 0.92
C ILE A 69 -14.64 -2.29 0.86
N ARG A 70 -14.14 -2.63 -0.33
CA ARG A 70 -13.07 -3.62 -0.51
C ARG A 70 -11.70 -3.00 -0.62
N VAL A 71 -10.67 -3.59 -0.03
CA VAL A 71 -9.29 -3.13 -0.24
C VAL A 71 -8.55 -4.05 -1.21
N GLU A 72 -8.27 -3.53 -2.38
CA GLU A 72 -7.35 -4.12 -3.35
C GLU A 72 -5.92 -3.90 -2.87
N LYS A 73 -5.13 -4.98 -2.79
CA LYS A 73 -3.70 -4.93 -2.51
C LYS A 73 -2.93 -5.58 -3.65
N ILE A 74 -1.95 -4.87 -4.19
CA ILE A 74 -0.98 -5.42 -5.15
C ILE A 74 0.40 -5.40 -4.49
N ASN A 75 1.14 -6.51 -4.53
CA ASN A 75 2.45 -6.65 -3.91
C ASN A 75 3.56 -6.62 -4.96
N PHE A 76 4.53 -5.70 -4.81
CA PHE A 76 5.67 -5.52 -5.70
C PHE A 76 6.99 -5.89 -5.02
N TYR A 77 6.95 -6.91 -4.16
CA TYR A 77 8.05 -7.39 -3.30
C TYR A 77 8.43 -6.37 -2.22
N VAL A 78 9.07 -5.27 -2.61
CA VAL A 78 9.66 -4.25 -1.70
C VAL A 78 8.69 -3.16 -1.28
N PHE A 79 7.55 -3.05 -1.96
CA PHE A 79 6.43 -2.19 -1.59
C PHE A 79 5.12 -2.86 -2.01
N SER A 80 4.00 -2.28 -1.60
CA SER A 80 2.67 -2.70 -2.03
C SER A 80 1.82 -1.48 -2.37
N THR A 81 0.76 -1.64 -3.15
CA THR A 81 -0.28 -0.62 -3.28
C THR A 81 -1.56 -1.06 -2.60
N TYR A 82 -2.34 -0.09 -2.14
CA TYR A 82 -3.60 -0.26 -1.43
C TYR A 82 -4.64 0.68 -2.02
N THR A 83 -5.72 0.13 -2.55
CA THR A 83 -6.81 0.91 -3.15
C THR A 83 -8.15 0.46 -2.55
N PRO A 84 -8.88 1.34 -1.85
CA PRO A 84 -10.24 1.06 -1.45
C PRO A 84 -11.15 1.08 -2.68
N ILE A 85 -12.10 0.17 -2.75
CA ILE A 85 -13.10 0.00 -3.80
C ILE A 85 -14.46 0.16 -3.15
N ILE A 86 -15.18 1.21 -3.51
CA ILE A 86 -16.50 1.59 -2.98
C ILE A 86 -17.46 1.56 -4.17
N TYR A 87 -18.59 0.84 -4.10
CA TYR A 87 -19.53 0.71 -5.23
C TYR A 87 -18.90 0.30 -6.58
N ASN A 88 -17.87 -0.56 -6.54
CA ASN A 88 -17.03 -0.94 -7.69
C ASN A 88 -16.19 0.20 -8.29
N GLU A 89 -16.12 1.35 -7.63
CA GLU A 89 -15.26 2.46 -8.02
C GLU A 89 -13.99 2.50 -7.17
N ARG A 90 -12.86 2.77 -7.81
CA ARG A 90 -11.56 2.84 -7.13
C ARG A 90 -11.38 4.21 -6.46
N GLY A 91 -11.20 4.18 -5.15
CA GLY A 91 -10.89 5.34 -4.33
C GLY A 91 -9.42 5.74 -4.37
N VAL A 92 -8.95 6.44 -3.33
CA VAL A 92 -7.58 6.96 -3.28
C VAL A 92 -6.57 5.83 -3.08
N THR A 93 -5.62 5.71 -4.01
CA THR A 93 -4.56 4.70 -3.94
C THR A 93 -3.38 5.17 -3.10
N HIS A 94 -2.92 4.29 -2.21
CA HIS A 94 -1.76 4.49 -1.36
C HIS A 94 -0.64 3.50 -1.70
N LEU A 95 0.59 3.99 -1.76
CA LEU A 95 1.83 3.22 -1.79
C LEU A 95 2.24 2.89 -0.35
N GLY A 96 2.28 1.60 -0.04
CA GLY A 96 2.81 1.06 1.21
C GLY A 96 4.29 0.74 1.10
N ILE A 97 5.14 1.47 1.81
CA ILE A 97 6.60 1.23 1.89
C ILE A 97 7.14 1.71 3.24
N PHE A 98 8.12 1.00 3.82
CA PHE A 98 8.73 1.37 5.10
C PHE A 98 7.73 1.59 6.25
N GLY A 99 6.68 0.77 6.30
CA GLY A 99 5.62 0.87 7.30
C GLY A 99 4.72 2.12 7.15
N LYS A 100 4.85 2.88 6.06
CA LYS A 100 4.08 4.09 5.79
C LYS A 100 3.19 3.92 4.58
N PHE A 101 2.15 4.75 4.51
CA PHE A 101 1.24 4.85 3.39
C PHE A 101 1.36 6.24 2.77
N ILE A 102 1.72 6.28 1.49
CA ILE A 102 1.92 7.52 0.74
C ILE A 102 0.87 7.56 -0.36
N ARG A 103 0.05 8.59 -0.40
CA ARG A 103 -0.93 8.77 -1.47
C ARG A 103 -0.22 8.92 -2.83
N ILE A 104 -0.66 8.14 -3.83
CA ILE A 104 -0.12 8.18 -5.20
C ILE A 104 -1.16 8.50 -6.28
N SER A 105 -2.46 8.46 -5.96
CA SER A 105 -3.51 8.95 -6.86
C SER A 105 -3.82 10.44 -6.61
N LYS A 106 -4.14 11.21 -7.66
CA LYS A 106 -4.47 12.66 -7.50
C LYS A 106 -5.87 12.90 -6.96
N GLY A 107 -6.73 11.89 -7.00
CA GLY A 107 -8.12 12.00 -6.56
C GLY A 107 -8.76 10.63 -6.36
N GLN A 108 -10.01 10.66 -5.89
CA GLN A 108 -10.95 9.57 -6.07
C GLN A 108 -11.18 9.41 -7.59
N PHE A 109 -11.20 8.17 -8.10
CA PHE A 109 -11.27 7.83 -9.54
C PHE A 109 -10.00 8.03 -10.38
N ASP A 110 -8.92 8.55 -9.80
CA ASP A 110 -7.63 8.68 -10.51
C ASP A 110 -6.72 7.47 -10.24
N TYR A 111 -7.23 6.27 -10.54
CA TYR A 111 -6.46 5.04 -10.36
C TYR A 111 -5.20 5.08 -11.24
N PRO A 112 -4.00 4.84 -10.67
CA PRO A 112 -2.78 4.85 -11.46
C PRO A 112 -2.82 3.79 -12.58
N LYS A 113 -2.86 4.23 -13.85
CA LYS A 113 -2.98 3.33 -15.02
C LYS A 113 -1.95 2.20 -15.07
N TRP A 114 -0.74 2.43 -14.55
CA TRP A 114 0.29 1.39 -14.51
C TRP A 114 -0.05 0.22 -13.58
N LEU A 115 -0.97 0.41 -12.61
CA LEU A 115 -1.47 -0.66 -11.76
C LEU A 115 -2.48 -1.56 -12.47
N GLU A 116 -3.12 -1.09 -13.54
CA GLU A 116 -4.04 -1.91 -14.35
C GLU A 116 -3.33 -3.10 -15.01
N LEU A 117 -2.01 -3.03 -15.16
CA LEU A 117 -1.18 -4.12 -15.69
C LEU A 117 -1.04 -5.30 -14.71
N PHE A 118 -1.44 -5.13 -13.44
CA PHE A 118 -1.19 -6.07 -12.34
C PHE A 118 -2.48 -6.52 -11.62
N ASN A 119 -3.66 -6.16 -12.16
CA ASN A 119 -4.96 -6.41 -11.56
C ASN A 119 -5.80 -7.38 -12.40
#